data_AF-A0A924W8U1-F1
#
_entry.id   AF-A0A924W8U1-F1
#
_cell.length_a   1.000
_cell.length_b   1.000
_cell.length_c   1.000
_cell.angle_alpha   90.00
_cell.angle_beta   90.00
_cell.angle_gamma   90.00
#
_symmetry.space_group_name_H-M   'P 1'
#
loop_
_entity.id
_entity.type
_entity.pdbx_description
1 polymer ?
#
loop_
_entity_poly.entity_id
_entity_poly.type
_entity_poly.pdbx_seq_one_letter_code
_entity_poly.pdbx_strand_id
1 'polypeptide(L)' 'MKIMLFLILISLLLAAGFLLAYLIAARDGQFDDEYTPGIRILFDDTIPNSEDSNANQLEKD' A
#
# COMPACT_ATOMS: atom_id res chain seq x y z
N MET A 1 34.28 -15.94 24.57
CA MET A 1 32.98 -15.88 25.28
C MET A 1 32.31 -14.51 25.22
N LYS A 2 33.06 -13.38 25.35
CA LYS A 2 32.50 -12.02 25.21
C LYS A 2 31.84 -11.72 23.85
N ILE A 3 32.44 -12.21 22.75
CA ILE A 3 31.93 -12.03 21.38
C ILE A 3 30.57 -12.73 21.17
N MET A 4 30.39 -13.92 21.73
CA MET A 4 29.14 -14.67 21.60
C MET A 4 27.98 -13.90 22.24
N LEU A 5 28.21 -13.40 23.46
CA LEU A 5 27.21 -12.61 24.20
C LEU A 5 26.86 -11.30 23.45
N PHE A 6 27.85 -10.64 22.84
CA PHE A 6 27.64 -9.45 22.01
C PHE A 6 26.79 -9.75 20.77
N LEU A 7 27.06 -10.85 20.06
CA LEU A 7 26.29 -11.25 18.88
C LEU A 7 24.84 -11.61 19.23
N ILE A 8 24.62 -12.27 20.38
CA ILE A 8 23.28 -12.59 20.88
C ILE A 8 22.48 -11.30 21.12
N LEU A 9 23.08 -10.29 21.75
CA LEU A 9 22.42 -9.01 21.99
C LEU A 9 22.05 -8.30 20.69
N ILE A 10 22.96 -8.25 19.71
CA ILE A 10 22.68 -7.65 18.39
C ILE A 10 21.55 -8.40 17.69
N SER A 11 21.59 -9.74 17.70
CA SER A 11 20.55 -10.56 17.09
C SER A 11 19.18 -10.34 17.72
N LEU A 12 19.12 -10.22 19.05
CA LEU A 12 17.88 -9.92 19.77
C LEU A 12 17.33 -8.53 19.39
N LEU A 13 18.21 -7.53 19.30
CA LEU A 13 17.86 -6.17 18.93
C LEU A 13 17.32 -6.11 17.49
N LEU A 14 17.97 -6.83 16.58
CA LEU A 14 17.53 -6.96 15.19
C LEU A 14 16.16 -7.65 15.10
N ALA A 15 15.97 -8.77 15.81
CA ALA A 15 14.70 -9.49 15.85
C ALA A 15 13.57 -8.64 16.43
N ALA A 16 13.83 -7.92 17.52
CA ALA A 16 12.86 -6.99 18.12
C ALA A 16 12.52 -5.84 17.17
N GLY A 17 13.51 -5.30 16.44
CA GLY A 17 13.29 -4.27 15.42
C GLY A 17 12.38 -4.74 14.30
N PHE A 18 12.65 -5.93 13.75
CA PHE A 18 11.78 -6.54 12.73
C PHE A 18 10.37 -6.82 13.24
N LEU A 19 10.24 -7.31 14.49
CA LEU A 19 8.94 -7.54 15.11
C LEU A 19 8.16 -6.24 15.26
N LEU A 20 8.79 -5.15 15.72
CA LEU A 20 8.14 -3.87 15.89
C LEU A 20 7.67 -3.29 14.54
N ALA A 21 8.55 -3.34 13.53
CA ALA A 21 8.21 -2.92 12.18
C ALA A 21 7.03 -3.72 11.60
N TYR A 22 7.01 -5.04 11.82
CA TYR A 22 5.90 -5.90 11.43
C TYR A 22 4.58 -5.48 12.11
N LEU A 23 4.58 -5.26 13.43
CA LEU A 23 3.38 -4.85 14.16
C LEU A 23 2.85 -3.49 13.70
N ILE A 24 3.73 -2.53 13.40
CA ILE A 24 3.34 -1.23 12.85
C ILE A 24 2.71 -1.41 11.47
N ALA A 25 3.36 -2.15 10.56
CA ALA A 25 2.84 -2.39 9.22
C ALA A 25 1.49 -3.14 9.24
N ALA A 26 1.34 -4.11 10.13
CA ALA A 26 0.09 -4.85 10.32
C ALA A 26 -1.04 -3.98 10.87
N ARG A 27 -0.72 -2.98 11.71
CA ARG A 27 -1.70 -2.00 12.23
C ARG A 27 -2.04 -0.93 11.20
N ASP A 28 -1.07 -0.48 10.42
CA ASP A 28 -1.22 0.63 9.47
C ASP A 28 -1.96 0.22 8.18
N GLY A 29 -2.52 -1.00 8.12
CA GLY A 29 -3.37 -1.43 7.01
C GLY A 29 -2.60 -1.71 5.72
N GLN A 30 -1.28 -1.96 5.78
CA GLN A 30 -0.46 -2.29 4.61
C GLN A 30 -0.98 -3.51 3.83
N PHE A 31 -1.78 -4.35 4.49
CA PHE A 31 -2.37 -5.56 3.92
C PHE A 31 -3.83 -5.39 3.48
N ASP A 32 -4.40 -4.18 3.58
CA ASP A 32 -5.81 -3.91 3.26
C ASP A 32 -6.04 -3.70 1.75
N ASP A 33 -4.97 -3.65 0.94
CA ASP A 33 -5.08 -3.57 -0.52
C ASP A 33 -5.37 -4.95 -1.14
N GLU A 34 -6.64 -5.36 -1.04
CA GLU A 34 -7.13 -6.63 -1.56
C GLU A 34 -7.39 -6.59 -3.09
N TYR A 35 -7.40 -5.38 -3.68
CA TYR A 35 -7.66 -5.14 -5.11
C TYR A 35 -6.56 -4.30 -5.75
N THR A 36 -5.59 -5.00 -6.34
CA THR A 36 -4.46 -4.34 -7.00
C THR A 36 -4.90 -3.37 -8.11
N PRO A 37 -4.17 -2.25 -8.32
CA PRO A 37 -4.52 -1.24 -9.31
C PRO A 37 -4.60 -1.79 -10.75
N GLY A 38 -3.89 -2.87 -11.05
CA GLY A 38 -3.96 -3.53 -12.35
C GLY A 38 -5.33 -4.14 -12.65
N ILE A 39 -6.06 -4.61 -11.64
CA ILE A 39 -7.41 -5.15 -11.80
C ILE A 39 -8.43 -4.00 -11.94
N ARG A 40 -8.25 -2.91 -11.20
CA ARG A 40 -9.13 -1.72 -11.28
C ARG A 40 -9.20 -1.15 -12.70
N ILE A 41 -8.05 -1.01 -13.36
CA ILE A 41 -7.96 -0.46 -14.72
C ILE A 41 -8.75 -1.28 -15.75
N LEU A 42 -8.83 -2.61 -15.59
CA LEU A 42 -9.58 -3.46 -16.53
C LEU A 42 -11.10 -3.24 -16.47
N PHE A 43 -11.61 -2.71 -15.36
CA PHE A 43 -13.03 -2.46 -15.15
C PHE A 43 -13.39 -0.96 -15.24
N ASP A 44 -12.44 -0.05 -15.02
CA ASP A 44 -12.64 1.40 -15.18
C ASP A 44 -13.00 1.79 -16.62
N ASP A 45 -12.52 1.06 -17.63
CA ASP A 45 -12.84 1.30 -19.05
C ASP A 45 -14.28 0.91 -19.43
N THR A 46 -15.04 0.28 -18.52
CA THR A 46 -16.38 -0.27 -18.81
C THR A 46 -17.54 0.53 -18.22
N ILE A 47 -17.28 1.50 -17.34
CA ILE A 47 -18.32 2.37 -16.76
C ILE A 47 -18.35 3.67 -17.57
N PRO A 48 -19.36 3.89 -18.44
CA PRO A 48 -19.51 5.20 -19.08
C PRO A 48 -19.86 6.20 -17.99
N ASN A 49 -18.92 7.12 -17.68
CA ASN A 49 -19.19 8.23 -16.78
C ASN A 49 -20.36 9.04 -17.33
N SER A 50 -21.51 8.95 -16.68
CA SER A 50 -22.73 9.66 -17.06
C SER A 50 -22.68 11.17 -16.76
N GLU A 51 -21.48 11.77 -16.65
CA GLU A 51 -21.30 13.19 -16.35
C GLU A 51 -20.64 14.01 -17.49
N ASP A 52 -20.09 13.38 -18.53
CA ASP A 52 -19.46 14.08 -19.66
C ASP A 52 -20.46 14.52 -20.77
N SER A 53 -21.69 14.87 -20.41
CA SER A 53 -22.70 15.33 -21.38
C SER A 53 -22.88 16.86 -21.45
N ASN A 54 -22.19 17.66 -20.62
CA ASN A 54 -22.48 19.11 -20.53
C ASN A 54 -21.29 20.05 -20.83
N ALA A 55 -20.16 19.57 -21.35
CA ALA A 55 -19.01 20.43 -21.66
C ALA A 55 -18.92 20.85 -23.15
N ASN A 56 -19.63 20.20 -24.07
CA ASN A 56 -19.49 20.45 -25.53
C ASN A 56 -20.57 21.34 -26.17
N GLN A 57 -21.34 22.12 -25.39
CA GLN A 57 -22.38 23.02 -25.91
C GLN A 57 -22.07 24.53 -25.81
N LEU A 58 -20.90 24.93 -25.29
CA LEU A 58 -20.53 26.35 -25.12
C LEU A 58 -19.47 26.87 -26.11
N GLU A 59 -19.00 26.05 -27.04
CA GLU A 59 -18.01 26.45 -28.06
C GLU A 59 -18.58 26.31 -29.49
N LYS A 60 -19.82 26.78 -29.68
CA LYS A 60 -20.41 26.92 -31.01
C LYS A 60 -21.31 28.15 -31.08
N ASP A 61 -20.71 29.31 -30.80
CA ASP A 61 -21.17 30.63 -31.25
C ASP A 61 -20.01 31.34 -31.96
#